data_AF-A0A2R4WLM0-F1
#
_entry.id   AF-A0A2R4WLM0-F1
#
_cell.length_a   1.000
_cell.length_b   1.000
_cell.length_c   1.000
_cell.angle_alpha   90.00
_cell.angle_beta   90.00
_cell.angle_gamma   90.00
#
_symmetry.space_group_name_H-M   'P 1'
#
loop_
_entity.id
_entity.type
_entity.pdbx_description
1 polymer ?
#
loop_
_entity_poly.entity_id
_entity_poly.type
_entity_poly.pdbx_seq_one_letter_code
_entity_poly.pdbx_strand_id
1 'polypeptide(L)'
;MTGEAAMTRDMILTQYRPIRRAIRAILAQAVHACKKADLDRAAKHLGLVDDAQLADDTVFDMLCDVALFEPNQRGRRVFDGFLHDRLATLDPPEQDVARRMGGAFVSIVRVAEWHAQAGLWLEDLLDAGRRLWLLDEGLEASAREGLVIGMRLFEAGPFHAGFGIVVEPREDLVAFCTQATARGARLPVRHSLAAALYADDIQARSPPVIDEADVPEAIVEALIRQADPSAGRPVVPARRSRRPHG
;
A
#
# COMPACT_ATOMS: atom_id res chain seq x y z
N MET A 1 -6.11 -12.93 33.39
CA MET A 1 -5.84 -11.50 33.07
C MET A 1 -4.65 -11.04 33.92
N THR A 2 -3.41 -11.29 33.51
CA THR A 2 -2.21 -10.99 34.35
C THR A 2 -0.94 -10.82 33.50
N GLY A 3 -0.99 -10.01 32.43
CA GLY A 3 0.19 -9.75 31.58
C GLY A 3 0.32 -8.29 31.10
N GLU A 4 -0.78 -7.65 30.74
CA GLU A 4 -0.76 -6.29 30.15
C GLU A 4 -0.49 -5.16 31.16
N ALA A 5 -0.84 -5.34 32.44
CA ALA A 5 -0.74 -4.27 33.44
C ALA A 5 0.70 -3.91 33.85
N ALA A 6 1.71 -4.67 33.42
CA ALA A 6 3.11 -4.49 33.82
C ALA A 6 4.02 -3.88 32.74
N MET A 7 3.58 -3.83 31.48
CA MET A 7 4.43 -3.34 30.38
C MET A 7 4.26 -1.85 30.20
N THR A 8 5.35 -1.09 30.29
CA THR A 8 5.35 0.35 29.97
C THR A 8 5.46 0.57 28.47
N ARG A 9 5.10 1.77 28.00
CA ARG A 9 5.29 2.19 26.60
C ARG A 9 6.72 1.92 26.12
N ASP A 10 7.71 2.34 26.89
CA ASP A 10 9.13 2.18 26.54
C ASP A 10 9.54 0.72 26.41
N MET A 11 9.03 -0.17 27.28
CA MET A 11 9.29 -1.60 27.16
C MET A 11 8.69 -2.18 25.87
N ILE A 12 7.46 -1.81 25.53
CA ILE A 12 6.79 -2.26 24.30
C ILE A 12 7.57 -1.77 23.06
N LEU A 13 7.93 -0.49 23.01
CA LEU A 13 8.67 0.06 21.88
C LEU A 13 10.09 -0.51 21.76
N THR A 14 10.73 -0.82 22.89
CA THR A 14 12.03 -1.52 22.92
C THR A 14 11.94 -2.92 22.32
N GLN A 15 10.81 -3.61 22.49
CA GLN A 15 10.54 -4.89 21.83
C GLN A 15 10.16 -4.73 20.35
N TYR A 16 9.33 -3.75 20.03
CA TYR A 16 8.79 -3.54 18.68
C TYR A 16 9.86 -3.09 17.67
N ARG A 17 10.72 -2.12 18.01
CA ARG A 17 11.65 -1.53 17.05
C ARG A 17 12.64 -2.53 16.42
N PRO A 18 13.23 -3.47 17.18
CA PRO A 18 14.02 -4.56 16.60
C PRO A 18 13.21 -5.44 15.62
N ILE A 19 11.93 -5.73 15.94
CA ILE A 19 11.03 -6.48 15.05
C ILE A 19 10.81 -5.70 13.76
N ARG A 20 10.52 -4.40 13.84
CA ARG A 20 10.34 -3.53 12.66
C ARG A 20 11.59 -3.51 11.77
N ARG A 21 12.78 -3.45 12.36
CA ARG A 21 14.05 -3.55 11.62
C ARG A 21 14.22 -4.92 10.96
N ALA A 22 13.92 -6.00 11.68
CA ALA A 22 14.00 -7.36 11.14
C ALA A 22 13.03 -7.56 9.96
N ILE A 23 11.78 -7.09 10.05
CA ILE A 23 10.80 -7.16 8.95
C ILE A 23 11.41 -6.56 7.67
N ARG A 24 11.98 -5.34 7.76
CA ARG A 24 12.60 -4.66 6.61
C ARG A 24 13.78 -5.44 6.04
N ALA A 25 14.67 -5.94 6.91
CA ALA A 25 15.84 -6.71 6.49
C ALA A 25 15.44 -8.04 5.82
N ILE A 26 14.43 -8.72 6.36
CA ILE A 26 13.91 -9.98 5.82
C ILE A 26 13.24 -9.74 4.46
N LEU A 27 12.38 -8.72 4.33
CA LEU A 27 11.72 -8.41 3.06
C LEU A 27 12.72 -8.06 1.96
N ALA A 28 13.74 -7.25 2.28
CA ALA A 28 14.81 -6.91 1.36
C ALA A 28 15.55 -8.16 0.83
N GLN A 29 15.78 -9.15 1.68
CA GLN A 29 16.38 -10.42 1.26
C GLN A 29 15.40 -11.33 0.51
N ALA A 30 14.16 -11.42 0.98
CA ALA A 30 13.15 -12.34 0.47
C ALA A 30 12.74 -12.00 -0.96
N VAL A 31 12.69 -10.70 -1.33
CA VAL A 31 12.41 -10.26 -2.70
C VAL A 31 13.36 -10.90 -3.72
N HIS A 32 14.62 -11.17 -3.36
CA HIS A 32 15.57 -11.84 -4.25
C HIS A 32 15.25 -13.32 -4.52
N ALA A 33 14.33 -13.92 -3.76
CA ALA A 33 13.81 -15.26 -4.04
C ALA A 33 12.71 -15.26 -5.12
N CYS A 34 12.11 -14.11 -5.42
CA CYS A 34 11.12 -13.99 -6.49
C CYS A 34 11.78 -14.18 -7.86
N LYS A 35 11.23 -15.07 -8.68
CA LYS A 35 11.61 -15.20 -10.08
C LYS A 35 10.79 -14.22 -10.91
N LYS A 36 11.24 -13.94 -12.13
CA LYS A 36 10.48 -13.11 -13.09
C LYS A 36 9.02 -13.55 -13.23
N ALA A 37 8.75 -14.85 -13.31
CA ALA A 37 7.39 -15.38 -13.41
C ALA A 37 6.51 -15.08 -12.17
N ASP A 38 7.11 -14.95 -10.98
CA ASP A 38 6.38 -14.60 -9.76
C ASP A 38 5.98 -13.11 -9.77
N LEU A 39 6.89 -12.25 -10.23
CA LEU A 39 6.66 -10.82 -10.40
C LEU A 39 5.65 -10.55 -11.52
N ASP A 40 5.80 -11.18 -12.69
CA ASP A 40 4.86 -11.02 -13.83
C ASP A 40 3.44 -11.45 -13.43
N ARG A 41 3.30 -12.51 -12.63
CA ARG A 41 2.01 -12.94 -12.07
C ARG A 41 1.43 -11.87 -11.14
N ALA A 42 2.25 -11.34 -10.21
CA ALA A 42 1.81 -10.33 -9.27
C ALA A 42 1.40 -9.04 -10.00
N ALA A 43 2.17 -8.60 -10.99
CA ALA A 43 1.87 -7.44 -11.83
C ALA A 43 0.51 -7.62 -12.55
N LYS A 44 0.26 -8.81 -13.10
CA LYS A 44 -1.04 -9.14 -13.69
C LYS A 44 -2.19 -9.09 -12.68
N HIS A 45 -1.97 -9.57 -11.46
CA HIS A 45 -3.00 -9.53 -10.41
C HIS A 45 -3.31 -8.11 -9.93
N LEU A 46 -2.31 -7.22 -9.98
CA LEU A 46 -2.42 -5.81 -9.63
C LEU A 46 -2.92 -4.93 -10.79
N GLY A 47 -3.03 -5.48 -12.00
CA GLY A 47 -3.43 -4.72 -13.18
C GLY A 47 -2.41 -3.67 -13.60
N LEU A 48 -1.12 -3.92 -13.35
CA LEU A 48 -0.04 -3.04 -13.81
C LEU A 48 0.04 -3.11 -15.34
N VAL A 49 -0.03 -1.94 -15.98
CA VAL A 49 -0.09 -1.80 -17.45
C VAL A 49 1.09 -1.02 -18.03
N ASP A 50 1.81 -0.28 -17.18
CA ASP A 50 2.93 0.57 -17.59
C ASP A 50 4.11 0.41 -16.61
N ASP A 51 5.32 0.30 -17.16
CA ASP A 51 6.58 0.27 -16.41
C ASP A 51 6.79 1.57 -15.60
N ALA A 52 6.17 2.69 -16.01
CA ALA A 52 6.20 3.94 -15.23
C ALA A 52 5.54 3.79 -13.84
N GLN A 53 4.56 2.89 -13.69
CA GLN A 53 3.94 2.61 -12.38
C GLN A 53 4.94 1.96 -11.41
N LEU A 54 5.96 1.26 -11.93
CA LEU A 54 7.01 0.64 -11.12
C LEU A 54 8.07 1.64 -10.65
N ALA A 55 8.03 2.90 -11.10
CA ALA A 55 8.88 3.96 -10.57
C ALA A 55 8.39 4.50 -9.21
N ASP A 56 7.14 4.21 -8.82
CA ASP A 56 6.64 4.47 -7.47
C ASP A 56 7.04 3.32 -6.53
N ASP A 57 7.91 3.63 -5.57
CA ASP A 57 8.39 2.68 -4.56
C ASP A 57 7.23 1.97 -3.82
N THR A 58 6.10 2.66 -3.60
CA THR A 58 4.93 2.07 -2.94
C THR A 58 4.28 0.98 -3.80
N VAL A 59 4.17 1.24 -5.11
CA VAL A 59 3.62 0.27 -6.07
C VAL A 59 4.56 -0.92 -6.21
N PHE A 60 5.86 -0.67 -6.22
CA PHE A 60 6.87 -1.73 -6.22
C PHE A 60 6.79 -2.59 -4.95
N ASP A 61 6.64 -2.00 -3.77
CA ASP A 61 6.45 -2.72 -2.51
C ASP A 61 5.18 -3.60 -2.53
N MET A 62 4.07 -3.08 -3.07
CA MET A 62 2.83 -3.86 -3.27
C MET A 62 3.02 -5.04 -4.22
N LEU A 63 3.74 -4.84 -5.32
CA LEU A 63 4.10 -5.90 -6.25
C LEU A 63 4.91 -7.00 -5.55
N CYS A 64 5.93 -6.63 -4.81
CA CYS A 64 6.77 -7.54 -4.05
C CYS A 64 5.98 -8.30 -2.98
N ASP A 65 5.09 -7.63 -2.25
CA ASP A 65 4.22 -8.27 -1.24
C ASP A 65 3.34 -9.36 -1.87
N VAL A 66 2.67 -9.06 -3.00
CA VAL A 66 1.84 -10.04 -3.72
C VAL A 66 2.68 -11.18 -4.31
N ALA A 67 3.88 -10.88 -4.81
CA ALA A 67 4.77 -11.89 -5.35
C ALA A 67 5.26 -12.87 -4.27
N LEU A 68 5.56 -12.35 -3.07
CA LEU A 68 6.11 -13.12 -1.96
C LEU A 68 5.06 -13.96 -1.23
N PHE A 69 3.96 -13.32 -0.84
CA PHE A 69 3.04 -13.88 0.16
C PHE A 69 1.76 -14.46 -0.41
N GLU A 70 1.39 -14.12 -1.64
CA GLU A 70 0.19 -14.69 -2.24
C GLU A 70 0.50 -16.03 -2.92
N PRO A 71 -0.35 -17.05 -2.76
CA PRO A 71 -0.13 -18.35 -3.35
C PRO A 71 -0.13 -18.25 -4.88
N ASN A 72 0.82 -18.92 -5.53
CA ASN A 72 0.80 -19.11 -6.97
C ASN A 72 -0.28 -20.12 -7.40
N GLN A 73 -0.35 -20.41 -8.71
CA GLN A 73 -1.32 -21.36 -9.28
C GLN A 73 -1.20 -22.80 -8.71
N ARG A 74 -0.09 -23.13 -8.04
CA ARG A 74 0.14 -24.42 -7.37
C ARG A 74 -0.10 -24.35 -5.86
N GLY A 75 -0.66 -23.25 -5.35
CA GLY A 75 -0.92 -23.04 -3.94
C GLY A 75 0.32 -22.74 -3.08
N ARG A 76 1.48 -22.47 -3.70
CA ARG A 76 2.75 -22.24 -2.98
C ARG A 76 3.07 -20.75 -2.93
N ARG A 77 3.55 -20.28 -1.78
CA ARG A 77 4.09 -18.91 -1.62
C ARG A 77 5.60 -18.93 -1.84
N VAL A 78 6.14 -17.86 -2.43
CA VAL A 78 7.60 -17.71 -2.58
C VAL A 78 8.25 -17.58 -1.20
N PHE A 79 7.58 -16.89 -0.27
CA PHE A 79 8.08 -16.71 1.08
C PHE A 79 8.29 -18.04 1.83
N ASP A 80 7.43 -19.05 1.62
CA ASP A 80 7.62 -20.38 2.22
C ASP A 80 8.89 -21.07 1.70
N GLY A 81 9.19 -20.90 0.40
CA GLY A 81 10.43 -21.37 -0.19
C GLY A 81 11.65 -20.63 0.34
N PHE A 82 11.55 -19.30 0.48
CA PHE A 82 12.59 -18.49 1.12
C PHE A 82 12.86 -18.95 2.56
N LEU A 83 11.84 -19.21 3.36
CA LEU A 83 12.00 -19.76 4.71
C LEU A 83 12.67 -21.13 4.68
N HIS A 84 12.31 -22.01 3.74
CA HIS A 84 12.95 -23.31 3.62
C HIS A 84 14.44 -23.20 3.30
N ASP A 85 14.81 -22.32 2.36
CA ASP A 85 16.17 -22.27 1.81
C ASP A 85 17.12 -21.35 2.59
N ARG A 86 16.61 -20.26 3.20
CA ARG A 86 17.41 -19.15 3.72
C ARG A 86 17.24 -18.88 5.21
N LEU A 87 16.29 -19.51 5.89
CA LEU A 87 16.06 -19.23 7.31
C LEU A 87 17.31 -19.46 8.17
N ALA A 88 18.08 -20.51 7.90
CA ALA A 88 19.31 -20.80 8.65
C ALA A 88 20.44 -19.78 8.41
N THR A 89 20.36 -18.96 7.36
CA THR A 89 21.34 -17.92 7.05
C THR A 89 21.01 -16.56 7.65
N LEU A 90 19.81 -16.40 8.22
CA LEU A 90 19.40 -15.19 8.91
C LEU A 90 19.98 -15.14 10.32
N ASP A 91 20.16 -13.92 10.86
CA ASP A 91 20.55 -13.75 12.26
C ASP A 91 19.47 -14.33 13.19
N PRO A 92 19.82 -14.87 14.37
CA PRO A 92 18.86 -15.57 15.23
C PRO A 92 17.57 -14.79 15.56
N PRO A 93 17.60 -13.46 15.85
CA PRO A 93 16.37 -12.68 16.04
C PRO A 93 15.52 -12.56 14.77
N GLU A 94 16.15 -12.47 13.60
CA GLU A 94 15.45 -12.41 12.31
C GLU A 94 14.79 -13.75 11.97
N GLN A 95 15.39 -14.88 12.38
CA GLN A 95 14.78 -16.19 12.18
C GLN A 95 13.41 -16.31 12.87
N ASP A 96 13.29 -15.82 14.10
CA ASP A 96 12.03 -15.86 14.84
C ASP A 96 10.96 -15.00 14.15
N VAL A 97 11.33 -13.77 13.76
CA VAL A 97 10.44 -12.87 13.04
C VAL A 97 10.03 -13.46 11.68
N ALA A 98 10.97 -14.02 10.92
CA ALA A 98 10.70 -14.64 9.62
C ALA A 98 9.72 -15.82 9.73
N ARG A 99 9.87 -16.68 10.75
CA ARG A 99 8.90 -17.77 11.01
C ARG A 99 7.49 -17.23 11.26
N ARG A 100 7.37 -16.17 12.07
CA ARG A 100 6.07 -15.55 12.38
C ARG A 100 5.46 -14.86 11.15
N MET A 101 6.27 -14.20 10.33
CA MET A 101 5.84 -13.65 9.03
C MET A 101 5.30 -14.73 8.10
N GLY A 102 5.73 -16.00 8.25
CA GLY A 102 5.14 -17.13 7.52
C GLY A 102 3.64 -17.34 7.81
N GLY A 103 3.17 -16.93 8.99
CA GLY A 103 1.76 -16.92 9.37
C GLY A 103 1.01 -15.63 9.01
N ALA A 104 1.63 -14.72 8.25
CA ALA A 104 1.02 -13.44 7.93
C ALA A 104 -0.25 -13.60 7.08
N PHE A 105 -1.23 -12.75 7.37
CA PHE A 105 -2.52 -12.70 6.69
C PHE A 105 -2.87 -11.26 6.33
N VAL A 106 -3.78 -11.09 5.38
CA VAL A 106 -4.31 -9.78 4.99
C VAL A 106 -5.70 -9.67 5.57
N SER A 107 -6.03 -8.52 6.18
CA SER A 107 -7.40 -8.23 6.57
C SER A 107 -7.78 -6.78 6.29
N ILE A 108 -9.09 -6.53 6.35
CA ILE A 108 -9.67 -5.19 6.42
C ILE A 108 -10.01 -4.94 7.89
N VAL A 109 -9.44 -3.89 8.45
CA VAL A 109 -9.54 -3.57 9.88
C VAL A 109 -10.01 -2.13 10.06
N ARG A 110 -10.65 -1.87 11.19
CA ARG A 110 -11.03 -0.53 11.62
C ARG A 110 -10.23 -0.13 12.85
N VAL A 111 -9.71 1.08 12.86
CA VAL A 111 -9.09 1.67 14.06
C VAL A 111 -10.19 1.94 15.09
N ALA A 112 -10.17 1.19 16.19
CA ALA A 112 -11.17 1.28 17.24
C ALA A 112 -10.77 2.31 18.30
N GLU A 113 -9.55 2.21 18.84
CA GLU A 113 -9.02 3.18 19.80
C GLU A 113 -7.49 3.04 19.91
N TRP A 114 -6.85 3.95 20.65
CA TRP A 114 -5.45 3.81 21.01
C TRP A 114 -5.30 2.82 22.17
N HIS A 115 -4.26 2.01 22.10
CA HIS A 115 -3.90 1.14 23.21
C HIS A 115 -3.36 1.98 24.37
N ALA A 116 -3.72 1.68 25.62
CA ALA A 116 -3.38 2.50 26.78
C ALA A 116 -1.85 2.71 26.97
N GLN A 117 -1.05 1.73 26.54
CA GLN A 117 0.41 1.76 26.62
C GLN A 117 1.08 2.20 25.30
N ALA A 118 0.79 1.54 24.17
CA ALA A 118 1.36 1.87 22.86
C ALA A 118 0.62 1.17 21.73
N GLY A 119 0.46 1.85 20.60
CA GLY A 119 -0.17 1.30 19.39
C GLY A 119 -1.68 1.48 19.37
N LEU A 120 -2.35 0.67 18.56
CA LEU A 120 -3.77 0.79 18.25
C LEU A 120 -4.50 -0.51 18.55
N TRP A 121 -5.73 -0.41 19.05
CA TRP A 121 -6.70 -1.49 18.98
C TRP A 121 -7.43 -1.43 17.64
N LEU A 122 -7.40 -2.54 16.92
CA LEU A 122 -8.11 -2.71 15.67
C LEU A 122 -9.25 -3.71 15.81
N GLU A 123 -10.36 -3.42 15.16
CA GLU A 123 -11.45 -4.38 14.93
C GLU A 123 -11.29 -5.01 13.56
N ASP A 124 -11.28 -6.34 13.50
CA ASP A 124 -11.22 -7.05 12.24
C ASP A 124 -12.61 -7.13 11.59
N LEU A 125 -12.76 -6.54 10.41
CA LEU A 125 -14.04 -6.52 9.71
C LEU A 125 -14.31 -7.84 8.96
N LEU A 126 -13.31 -8.69 8.80
CA LEU A 126 -13.41 -9.98 8.10
C LEU A 126 -13.39 -11.18 9.06
N ASP A 127 -13.29 -10.94 10.36
CA ASP A 127 -13.40 -11.96 11.40
C ASP A 127 -14.14 -11.37 12.60
N ALA A 128 -15.45 -11.59 12.66
CA ALA A 128 -16.33 -10.92 13.60
C ALA A 128 -15.92 -11.22 15.06
N GLY A 129 -15.66 -10.15 15.83
CA GLY A 129 -15.25 -10.25 17.23
C GLY A 129 -13.75 -10.41 17.42
N ARG A 130 -12.95 -10.54 16.35
CA ARG A 130 -11.49 -10.51 16.44
C ARG A 130 -11.02 -9.07 16.63
N ARG A 131 -10.31 -8.85 17.73
CA ARG A 131 -9.68 -7.58 18.08
C ARG A 131 -8.17 -7.75 18.09
N LEU A 132 -7.44 -6.84 17.43
CA LEU A 132 -6.01 -6.94 17.23
C LEU A 132 -5.30 -5.77 17.90
N TRP A 133 -4.33 -6.04 18.74
CA TRP A 133 -3.39 -5.02 19.20
C TRP A 133 -2.33 -4.82 18.13
N LEU A 134 -2.34 -3.69 17.41
CA LEU A 134 -1.32 -3.35 16.42
C LEU A 134 -0.27 -2.41 17.01
N LEU A 135 1.00 -2.76 16.84
CA LEU A 135 2.11 -1.81 17.00
C LEU A 135 2.61 -1.33 15.64
N ASP A 136 2.37 -0.06 15.36
CA ASP A 136 2.95 0.69 14.26
C ASP A 136 3.07 2.16 14.66
N GLU A 137 4.30 2.65 14.89
CA GLU A 137 4.53 4.02 15.37
C GLU A 137 4.04 5.08 14.37
N GLY A 138 4.04 4.77 13.07
CA GLY A 138 3.56 5.69 12.03
C GLY A 138 2.05 5.79 12.05
N LEU A 139 1.37 4.65 12.01
CA LEU A 139 -0.09 4.60 12.04
C LEU A 139 -0.64 5.09 13.39
N GLU A 140 0.01 4.78 14.51
CA GLU A 140 -0.37 5.32 15.83
C GLU A 140 -0.37 6.86 15.84
N ALA A 141 0.57 7.48 15.14
CA ALA A 141 0.71 8.94 15.09
C ALA A 141 -0.24 9.61 14.08
N SER A 142 -0.63 8.92 13.00
CA SER A 142 -1.38 9.51 11.89
C SER A 142 -2.83 9.05 11.77
N ALA A 143 -3.21 7.94 12.41
CA ALA A 143 -4.55 7.39 12.30
C ALA A 143 -5.60 8.25 13.00
N ARG A 144 -6.85 8.05 12.59
CA ARG A 144 -8.05 8.56 13.27
C ARG A 144 -8.93 7.39 13.68
N GLU A 145 -9.69 7.57 14.75
CA GLU A 145 -10.71 6.61 15.15
C GLU A 145 -11.72 6.40 13.99
N GLY A 146 -12.15 5.15 13.80
CA GLY A 146 -13.04 4.75 12.72
C GLY A 146 -12.38 4.62 11.35
N LEU A 147 -11.09 4.97 11.18
CA LEU A 147 -10.37 4.75 9.92
C LEU A 147 -10.39 3.27 9.55
N VAL A 148 -10.82 2.96 8.33
CA VAL A 148 -10.80 1.61 7.78
C VAL A 148 -9.59 1.47 6.87
N ILE A 149 -8.79 0.43 7.09
CA ILE A 149 -7.58 0.15 6.32
C ILE A 149 -7.49 -1.32 5.94
N GLY A 150 -6.83 -1.59 4.82
CA GLY A 150 -6.37 -2.90 4.41
C GLY A 150 -4.87 -3.01 4.64
N MET A 151 -4.42 -4.09 5.28
CA MET A 151 -2.99 -4.33 5.50
C MET A 151 -2.67 -5.80 5.75
N ARG A 152 -1.41 -6.19 5.50
CA ARG A 152 -0.86 -7.48 5.93
C ARG A 152 -0.35 -7.40 7.36
N LEU A 153 -0.75 -8.36 8.18
CA LEU A 153 -0.47 -8.46 9.61
C LEU A 153 0.09 -9.83 9.95
N PHE A 154 0.84 -9.91 11.04
CA PHE A 154 1.24 -11.17 11.66
C PHE A 154 1.36 -11.02 13.18
N GLU A 155 1.27 -12.13 13.90
CA GLU A 155 1.48 -12.17 15.35
C GLU A 155 2.96 -11.99 15.69
N ALA A 156 3.31 -10.84 16.27
CA ALA A 156 4.66 -10.47 16.68
C ALA A 156 4.92 -10.75 18.17
N GLY A 157 4.06 -11.55 18.81
CA GLY A 157 4.14 -11.95 20.22
C GLY A 157 2.94 -11.42 20.98
N PRO A 158 3.10 -10.42 21.87
CA PRO A 158 1.97 -9.82 22.58
C PRO A 158 1.10 -8.92 21.68
N PHE A 159 1.63 -8.50 20.53
CA PHE A 159 0.96 -7.63 19.57
C PHE A 159 1.11 -8.15 18.14
N HIS A 160 0.40 -7.51 17.22
CA HIS A 160 0.52 -7.67 15.79
C HIS A 160 1.45 -6.59 15.22
N ALA A 161 2.12 -6.92 14.12
CA ALA A 161 2.91 -5.99 13.35
C ALA A 161 2.53 -6.05 11.87
N GLY A 162 2.62 -4.90 11.19
CA GLY A 162 2.39 -4.78 9.77
C GLY A 162 3.68 -4.78 8.94
N PHE A 163 3.51 -4.98 7.64
CA PHE A 163 4.61 -5.00 6.67
C PHE A 163 5.02 -3.59 6.20
N GLY A 164 4.24 -2.58 6.57
CA GLY A 164 4.45 -1.18 6.16
C GLY A 164 3.62 -0.73 4.96
N ILE A 165 2.86 -1.64 4.35
CA ILE A 165 1.87 -1.31 3.32
C ILE A 165 0.50 -1.19 4.00
N VAL A 166 -0.10 -0.01 3.89
CA VAL A 166 -1.42 0.32 4.42
C VAL A 166 -2.18 1.04 3.31
N VAL A 167 -3.37 0.57 3.00
CA VAL A 167 -4.25 1.19 1.99
C VAL A 167 -5.62 1.46 2.57
N GLU A 168 -6.29 2.51 2.10
CA GLU A 168 -7.69 2.78 2.44
C GLU A 168 -8.58 2.09 1.40
N PRO A 169 -9.28 0.99 1.76
CA PRO A 169 -10.13 0.29 0.81
C PRO A 169 -11.33 1.12 0.42
N ARG A 170 -11.77 0.97 -0.83
CA ARG A 170 -13.04 1.53 -1.29
C ARG A 170 -14.21 0.96 -0.47
N GLU A 171 -15.20 1.79 -0.19
CA GLU A 171 -16.36 1.44 0.63
C GLU A 171 -17.14 0.23 0.06
N ASP A 172 -17.24 0.14 -1.26
CA ASP A 172 -17.91 -0.98 -1.93
C ASP A 172 -17.18 -2.31 -1.69
N LEU A 173 -15.86 -2.35 -1.85
CA LEU A 173 -15.06 -3.53 -1.55
C LEU A 173 -15.21 -3.97 -0.09
N VAL A 174 -15.20 -3.01 0.86
CA VAL A 174 -15.44 -3.30 2.29
C VAL A 174 -16.83 -3.92 2.47
N ALA A 175 -17.87 -3.33 1.90
CA ALA A 175 -19.24 -3.82 2.02
C ALA A 175 -19.39 -5.23 1.42
N PHE A 176 -18.80 -5.49 0.25
CA PHE A 176 -18.85 -6.81 -0.40
C PHE A 176 -18.13 -7.88 0.43
N CYS A 177 -16.93 -7.59 0.92
CA CYS A 177 -16.15 -8.54 1.72
C CYS A 177 -16.81 -8.84 3.08
N THR A 178 -17.27 -7.81 3.79
CA THR A 178 -17.93 -7.98 5.10
C THR A 178 -19.24 -8.77 4.99
N GLN A 179 -20.06 -8.51 3.96
CA GLN A 179 -21.27 -9.28 3.69
C GLN A 179 -20.99 -10.74 3.34
N ALA A 180 -19.94 -11.03 2.58
CA ALA A 180 -19.55 -12.39 2.25
C ALA A 180 -19.14 -13.18 3.50
N THR A 181 -18.26 -12.59 4.33
CA THR A 181 -17.83 -13.19 5.60
C THR A 181 -19.00 -13.43 6.54
N ALA A 182 -19.92 -12.46 6.69
CA ALA A 182 -21.09 -12.60 7.56
C ALA A 182 -22.00 -13.78 7.17
N ARG A 183 -21.95 -14.22 5.90
CA ARG A 183 -22.66 -15.39 5.38
C ARG A 183 -21.84 -16.68 5.39
N GLY A 184 -20.61 -16.65 5.91
CA GLY A 184 -19.65 -17.76 5.84
C GLY A 184 -19.20 -18.10 4.42
N ALA A 185 -19.36 -17.16 3.47
CA ALA A 185 -18.98 -17.34 2.08
C ALA A 185 -17.50 -17.00 1.86
N ARG A 186 -16.95 -17.47 0.74
CA ARG A 186 -15.63 -17.04 0.27
C ARG A 186 -15.65 -15.55 -0.07
N LEU A 187 -14.56 -14.85 0.23
CA LEU A 187 -14.39 -13.45 -0.16
C LEU A 187 -14.58 -13.26 -1.68
N PRO A 188 -15.30 -12.22 -2.12
CA PRO A 188 -15.65 -11.99 -3.52
C PRO A 188 -14.49 -11.32 -4.28
N VAL A 189 -13.27 -11.82 -4.10
CA VAL A 189 -12.05 -11.30 -4.74
C VAL A 189 -11.52 -12.31 -5.75
N ARG A 190 -11.09 -11.82 -6.91
CA ARG A 190 -10.68 -12.66 -8.04
C ARG A 190 -9.40 -13.47 -7.75
N HIS A 191 -8.41 -12.81 -7.16
CA HIS A 191 -7.08 -13.38 -6.95
C HIS A 191 -6.81 -13.60 -5.46
N SER A 192 -6.65 -12.50 -4.72
CA SER A 192 -6.51 -12.47 -3.28
C SER A 192 -6.98 -11.12 -2.74
N LEU A 193 -7.13 -11.03 -1.42
CA LEU A 193 -7.54 -9.78 -0.78
C LEU A 193 -6.47 -8.70 -0.95
N ALA A 194 -5.18 -9.01 -0.75
CA ALA A 194 -4.10 -8.03 -0.98
C ALA A 194 -4.10 -7.51 -2.42
N ALA A 195 -4.20 -8.40 -3.40
CA ALA A 195 -4.22 -7.97 -4.81
C ALA A 195 -5.41 -7.06 -5.12
N ALA A 196 -6.59 -7.34 -4.58
CA ALA A 196 -7.76 -6.48 -4.76
C ALA A 196 -7.57 -5.10 -4.11
N LEU A 197 -7.13 -5.07 -2.86
CA LEU A 197 -6.88 -3.84 -2.11
C LEU A 197 -5.82 -2.94 -2.77
N TYR A 198 -4.70 -3.53 -3.19
CA TYR A 198 -3.61 -2.78 -3.80
C TYR A 198 -3.93 -2.34 -5.22
N ALA A 199 -4.65 -3.15 -6.01
CA ALA A 199 -5.07 -2.74 -7.35
C ALA A 199 -5.97 -1.49 -7.32
N ASP A 200 -6.91 -1.43 -6.36
CA ASP A 200 -7.76 -0.26 -6.17
C ASP A 200 -6.95 0.98 -5.78
N ASP A 201 -5.98 0.83 -4.86
CA ASP A 201 -5.11 1.94 -4.42
C ASP A 201 -4.19 2.44 -5.56
N ILE A 202 -3.61 1.52 -6.35
CA ILE A 202 -2.80 1.85 -7.53
C ILE A 202 -3.62 2.62 -8.58
N GLN A 203 -4.87 2.20 -8.81
CA GLN A 203 -5.77 2.91 -9.72
C GLN A 203 -6.10 4.31 -9.21
N ALA A 204 -6.31 4.47 -7.90
CA ALA A 204 -6.58 5.77 -7.29
C ALA A 204 -5.38 6.73 -7.34
N ARG A 205 -4.14 6.21 -7.35
CA ARG A 205 -2.90 7.00 -7.49
C ARG A 205 -2.60 7.40 -8.93
N SER A 206 -3.07 6.62 -9.90
CA SER A 206 -2.80 6.87 -11.30
C SER A 206 -3.58 8.12 -11.74
N PRO A 207 -2.97 9.07 -12.48
CA PRO A 207 -3.72 10.17 -13.05
C PRO A 207 -4.83 9.61 -13.94
N PRO A 208 -6.00 10.28 -14.03
CA PRO A 208 -7.01 9.87 -14.98
C PRO A 208 -6.37 9.85 -16.37
N VAL A 209 -6.35 8.67 -17.00
CA VAL A 209 -6.03 8.55 -18.42
C VAL A 209 -7.16 9.27 -19.12
N ILE A 210 -6.91 10.52 -19.51
CA ILE A 210 -7.79 11.20 -20.45
C ILE A 210 -7.54 10.47 -21.77
N ASP A 211 -8.50 9.64 -22.19
CA ASP A 211 -8.50 9.09 -23.54
C ASP A 211 -8.44 10.28 -24.51
N GLU A 212 -7.54 10.27 -25.49
CA GLU A 212 -7.48 11.35 -26.50
C GLU A 212 -8.83 11.52 -27.21
N ALA A 213 -9.68 10.49 -27.18
CA ALA A 213 -11.05 10.53 -27.67
C ALA A 213 -12.02 11.39 -26.84
N ASP A 214 -11.69 11.72 -25.57
CA ASP A 214 -12.56 12.43 -24.63
C ASP A 214 -12.08 13.85 -24.30
N VAL A 215 -11.00 14.35 -24.93
CA VAL A 215 -10.62 15.75 -24.79
C VAL A 215 -11.60 16.60 -25.62
N PRO A 216 -12.44 17.46 -25.00
CA PRO A 216 -13.30 18.36 -25.75
C PRO A 216 -12.43 19.24 -26.65
N GLU A 217 -12.81 19.39 -27.92
CA GLU A 217 -12.08 20.14 -28.95
C GLU A 217 -11.66 21.56 -28.49
N ALA A 218 -12.44 22.15 -27.57
CA ALA A 218 -12.16 23.43 -26.92
C ALA A 218 -10.88 23.44 -26.04
N ILE A 219 -10.52 22.32 -25.40
CA ILE A 219 -9.30 22.20 -24.58
C ILE A 219 -8.07 22.05 -25.50
N VAL A 220 -8.21 21.30 -26.60
CA VAL A 220 -7.16 21.19 -27.63
C VAL A 220 -6.89 22.55 -28.27
N GLU A 221 -7.94 23.29 -28.65
CA GLU A 221 -7.77 24.65 -29.18
C GLU A 221 -7.13 25.63 -28.18
N ALA A 222 -7.46 25.52 -26.89
CA ALA A 222 -6.89 26.37 -25.85
C ALA A 222 -5.38 26.11 -25.67
N LEU A 223 -4.95 24.84 -25.73
CA LEU A 223 -3.56 24.44 -25.65
C LEU A 223 -2.77 24.88 -26.91
N ILE A 224 -3.36 24.75 -28.10
CA ILE A 224 -2.75 25.23 -29.36
C ILE A 224 -2.57 26.75 -29.35
N ARG A 225 -3.55 27.52 -28.85
CA ARG A 225 -3.44 28.98 -28.71
C ARG A 225 -2.39 29.42 -27.70
N GLN A 226 -2.14 28.64 -26.65
CA GLN A 226 -1.07 28.93 -25.69
C GLN A 226 0.32 28.58 -26.22
N ALA A 227 0.41 27.66 -27.19
CA ALA A 227 1.67 27.25 -27.82
C ALA A 227 2.13 28.15 -28.97
N ASP A 228 1.32 29.12 -29.41
CA ASP A 228 1.69 30.07 -30.48
C ASP A 228 2.07 31.46 -29.90
N PRO A 229 3.37 31.77 -29.73
CA PRO A 229 3.83 33.05 -29.20
C PRO A 229 3.72 34.20 -30.21
N SER A 230 3.09 34.02 -31.38
CA SER A 230 3.16 35.00 -32.49
C SER A 230 1.97 35.96 -32.60
N ALA A 231 0.88 35.80 -31.84
CA ALA A 231 -0.28 36.70 -31.90
C ALA A 231 -0.19 37.87 -30.88
N GLY A 232 0.81 38.75 -31.03
CA GLY A 232 0.98 39.86 -30.09
C GLY A 232 1.98 40.93 -30.49
N ARG A 233 1.88 41.48 -31.71
CA ARG A 233 2.55 42.75 -32.04
C ARG A 233 1.52 43.87 -32.26
N PRO A 234 1.47 44.89 -31.39
CA PRO A 234 0.71 46.10 -31.68
C PRO A 234 1.41 46.89 -32.79
N VAL A 235 0.68 47.18 -33.86
CA VAL A 235 1.08 48.18 -34.86
C VAL A 235 1.00 49.55 -34.19
N VAL A 236 2.15 50.17 -33.92
CA VAL A 236 2.24 51.56 -33.47
C VAL A 236 2.16 52.48 -34.70
N PRO A 237 1.24 53.46 -34.75
CA PRO A 237 1.21 54.42 -35.85
C PRO A 237 2.31 55.48 -35.68
N ALA A 238 3.12 55.68 -36.72
CA ALA A 238 4.16 56.70 -36.77
C ALA A 238 3.54 58.11 -36.77
N ARG A 239 3.91 58.89 -35.75
CA ARG A 239 3.45 60.26 -35.50
C ARG A 239 4.23 61.25 -36.38
N ARG A 240 3.52 62.03 -37.19
CA ARG A 240 4.03 63.15 -38.01
C ARG A 240 4.83 64.14 -37.16
N SER A 241 6.09 64.40 -37.51
CA SER A 241 6.88 65.52 -37.00
C SER A 241 6.73 66.75 -37.89
N ARG A 242 6.44 67.88 -37.25
CA ARG A 242 6.42 69.24 -37.81
C ARG A 242 7.86 69.74 -38.01
N ARG A 243 8.08 70.48 -39.10
CA ARG A 243 9.24 71.38 -39.30
C ARG A 243 9.29 72.47 -38.22
N PRO A 244 10.49 73.04 -37.98
CA PRO A 244 10.60 74.49 -37.91
C PRO A 244 11.60 75.06 -38.93
N HIS A 245 11.38 76.33 -39.23
CA HIS A 245 12.18 77.19 -40.10
C HIS A 245 13.57 77.50 -39.55
N GLY A 246 14.49 77.70 -40.49
CA GLY A 246 15.84 78.25 -40.36
C GLY A 246 16.46 78.24 -41.74
#